data_AF-A0A258BN52-F1
#
_entry.id   AF-A0A258BN52-F1
#
_cell.length_a   1.000
_cell.length_b   1.000
_cell.length_c   1.000
_cell.angle_alpha   90.00
_cell.angle_beta   90.00
_cell.angle_gamma   90.00
#
_symmetry.space_group_name_H-M   'P 1'
#
loop_
_entity.id
_entity.type
_entity.pdbx_description
1 polymer ?
#
loop_
_entity_poly.entity_id
_entity_poly.type
_entity_poly.pdbx_seq_one_letter_code
_entity_poly.pdbx_strand_id
1 'polypeptide(L)'
;MELLIVIVVVGILATISIVAYNGVSSRANDSKRKDDVAKIAKAMQLWTVDTGKSFREMNTGWNSNGATGWHSSDYGGGSLRTHLANAGYLSSTIEEPARSSNRGYLVAVCTNNADNRRVVMAQLDSPPTQTLTEQISSHSCANSQINSGIATYGANYAIVVGG
;
A
#
# COMPACT_ATOMS: atom_id res chain seq x y z
N MET A 1 52.69 -4.90 -18.38
CA MET A 1 52.08 -4.68 -17.05
C MET A 1 51.11 -3.49 -17.05
N GLU A 2 50.36 -3.26 -18.13
CA GLU A 2 49.45 -2.10 -18.26
C GLU A 2 47.97 -2.49 -18.17
N LEU A 3 47.63 -3.72 -18.55
CA LEU A 3 46.25 -4.24 -18.47
C LEU A 3 45.81 -4.60 -17.04
N LEU A 4 46.77 -4.80 -16.14
CA LEU A 4 46.53 -5.28 -14.78
C LEU A 4 45.80 -4.21 -13.93
N ILE A 5 46.20 -2.95 -14.07
CA ILE A 5 45.53 -1.84 -13.38
C ILE A 5 44.12 -1.61 -13.91
N VAL A 6 43.89 -1.81 -15.20
CA VAL A 6 42.58 -1.63 -15.83
C VAL A 6 41.56 -2.64 -15.29
N ILE A 7 41.95 -3.91 -15.15
CA ILE A 7 41.07 -4.96 -14.64
C ILE A 7 40.73 -4.71 -13.16
N VAL A 8 41.69 -4.25 -12.36
CA VAL A 8 41.47 -3.92 -10.94
C VAL A 8 40.50 -2.75 -10.79
N VAL A 9 40.67 -1.68 -11.57
CA VAL A 9 39.80 -0.50 -11.50
C VAL A 9 38.36 -0.84 -11.92
N VAL A 10 38.17 -1.61 -12.99
CA VAL A 10 36.84 -2.05 -13.42
C VAL A 10 36.17 -2.95 -12.37
N GLY A 11 36.93 -3.84 -11.71
CA GLY A 11 36.42 -4.69 -10.64
C GLY A 11 35.89 -3.92 -9.42
N ILE A 12 36.62 -2.88 -8.99
CA ILE A 12 36.21 -2.02 -7.88
C ILE A 12 34.96 -1.20 -8.26
N LEU A 13 34.96 -0.57 -9.43
CA LEU A 13 33.83 0.24 -9.91
C LEU A 13 32.56 -0.61 -10.10
N ALA A 14 32.67 -1.84 -10.63
CA ALA A 14 31.55 -2.75 -10.80
C ALA A 14 30.94 -3.18 -9.46
N THR A 15 31.78 -3.46 -8.46
CA THR A 15 31.32 -3.87 -7.13
C THR A 15 30.58 -2.75 -6.40
N ILE A 16 31.11 -1.52 -6.46
CA ILE A 16 30.45 -0.32 -5.89
C ILE A 16 29.08 -0.09 -6.56
N SER A 17 29.04 -0.23 -7.89
CA SER A 17 27.81 -0.03 -8.68
C SER A 17 26.70 -0.99 -8.28
N ILE A 18 26.99 -2.28 -8.05
CA ILE A 18 26.00 -3.30 -7.68
C ILE A 18 25.39 -3.02 -6.30
N VAL A 19 26.22 -2.69 -5.30
CA VAL A 19 25.74 -2.44 -3.92
C VAL A 19 24.88 -1.17 -3.87
N ALA A 20 25.26 -0.12 -4.60
CA ALA A 20 24.45 1.09 -4.72
C ALA A 20 23.10 0.84 -5.41
N TYR A 21 23.08 0.04 -6.48
CA TYR A 21 21.86 -0.25 -7.24
C TYR A 21 20.82 -1.02 -6.41
N ASN A 22 21.28 -1.96 -5.57
CA ASN A 22 20.40 -2.72 -4.68
C ASN A 22 19.73 -1.83 -3.61
N GLY A 23 20.46 -0.87 -3.04
CA GLY A 23 19.91 0.06 -2.04
C GLY A 23 19.00 1.15 -2.62
N VAL A 24 19.28 1.65 -3.82
CA VAL A 24 18.47 2.69 -4.49
C VAL A 24 17.12 2.14 -4.95
N SER A 25 17.10 0.92 -5.48
CA SER A 25 15.87 0.26 -5.96
C SER A 25 14.84 0.05 -4.84
N SER A 26 15.29 -0.34 -3.65
CA SER A 26 14.41 -0.54 -2.47
C SER A 26 13.78 0.78 -2.00
N ARG A 27 14.55 1.86 -1.88
CA ARG A 27 14.00 3.18 -1.46
C ARG A 27 13.02 3.76 -2.48
N ALA A 28 13.30 3.59 -3.77
CA ALA A 28 12.39 4.02 -4.84
C ALA A 28 11.05 3.25 -4.76
N ASN A 29 11.09 1.93 -4.53
CA ASN A 29 9.89 1.12 -4.32
C ASN A 29 9.10 1.56 -3.09
N ASP A 30 9.77 1.80 -1.97
CA ASP A 30 9.10 2.27 -0.74
C ASP A 30 8.47 3.65 -0.93
N SER A 31 9.16 4.57 -1.61
CA SER A 31 8.60 5.87 -1.96
C SER A 31 7.36 5.73 -2.83
N LYS A 32 7.39 4.85 -3.83
CA LYS A 32 6.23 4.54 -4.69
C LYS A 32 5.07 3.97 -3.89
N ARG A 33 5.33 2.99 -3.00
CA ARG A 33 4.27 2.37 -2.18
C ARG A 33 3.62 3.37 -1.22
N LYS A 34 4.40 4.25 -0.60
CA LYS A 34 3.84 5.32 0.26
C LYS A 34 2.96 6.27 -0.54
N ASP A 35 3.41 6.70 -1.71
CA ASP A 35 2.66 7.56 -2.61
C ASP A 35 1.36 6.88 -3.10
N ASP A 36 1.42 5.60 -3.47
CA ASP A 36 0.25 4.82 -3.88
C ASP A 36 -0.76 4.65 -2.72
N VAL A 37 -0.32 4.32 -1.50
CA VAL A 37 -1.19 4.27 -0.30
C VAL A 37 -1.87 5.62 -0.06
N ALA A 38 -1.11 6.72 -0.17
CA ALA A 38 -1.65 8.07 -0.01
C ALA A 38 -2.67 8.42 -1.11
N LYS A 39 -2.42 8.03 -2.37
CA LYS A 39 -3.35 8.22 -3.49
C LYS A 39 -4.63 7.41 -3.30
N ILE A 40 -4.52 6.15 -2.87
CA ILE A 40 -5.68 5.29 -2.60
C ILE A 40 -6.51 5.90 -1.47
N ALA A 41 -5.89 6.26 -0.34
CA ALA A 41 -6.57 6.92 0.78
C ALA A 41 -7.24 8.23 0.34
N LYS A 42 -6.55 9.06 -0.44
CA LYS A 42 -7.12 10.31 -0.95
C LYS A 42 -8.31 10.06 -1.89
N ALA A 43 -8.21 9.11 -2.82
CA ALA A 43 -9.29 8.77 -3.75
C ALA A 43 -10.52 8.25 -3.00
N MET A 44 -10.32 7.41 -1.98
CA MET A 44 -11.37 6.96 -1.08
C MET A 44 -12.05 8.14 -0.37
N GLN A 45 -11.27 9.06 0.21
CA GLN A 45 -11.81 10.24 0.87
C GLN A 45 -12.56 11.17 -0.09
N LEU A 46 -12.05 11.37 -1.31
CA LEU A 46 -12.73 12.19 -2.32
C LEU A 46 -14.07 11.58 -2.71
N TRP A 47 -14.12 10.26 -2.90
CA TRP A 47 -15.38 9.58 -3.22
C TRP A 47 -16.44 9.77 -2.13
N THR A 48 -16.07 9.67 -0.84
CA THR A 48 -17.05 9.87 0.25
C THR A 48 -17.51 11.31 0.35
N VAL A 49 -16.60 12.28 0.16
CA VAL A 49 -16.92 13.71 0.16
C VAL A 49 -17.85 14.07 -1.00
N ASP A 50 -17.56 13.61 -2.22
CA ASP A 50 -18.32 13.97 -3.42
C ASP A 50 -19.69 13.27 -3.49
N THR A 51 -19.78 12.03 -2.98
CA THR A 51 -21.04 11.28 -3.01
C THR A 51 -21.89 11.45 -1.76
N GLY A 52 -21.32 11.94 -0.65
CA GLY A 52 -21.94 11.96 0.66
C GLY A 52 -22.18 10.58 1.27
N LYS A 53 -21.64 9.52 0.65
CA LYS A 53 -21.84 8.13 1.07
C LYS A 53 -20.74 7.66 1.99
N SER A 54 -21.08 6.72 2.85
CA SER A 54 -20.12 5.98 3.67
C SER A 54 -19.34 4.97 2.84
N PHE A 55 -18.15 4.56 3.30
CA PHE A 55 -17.36 3.53 2.63
C PHE A 55 -18.14 2.24 2.46
N ARG A 56 -19.01 1.87 3.40
CA ARG A 56 -19.86 0.67 3.31
C ARG A 56 -20.73 0.67 2.04
N GLU A 57 -21.15 1.84 1.58
CA GLU A 57 -21.97 2.01 0.39
C GLU A 57 -21.19 1.94 -0.92
N MET A 58 -19.84 1.89 -0.89
CA MET A 58 -19.06 1.56 -2.08
C MET A 58 -19.40 0.14 -2.57
N ASN A 59 -19.83 -0.75 -1.66
CA ASN A 59 -20.22 -2.13 -1.98
C ASN A 59 -19.13 -2.92 -2.72
N THR A 60 -17.85 -2.57 -2.50
CA THR A 60 -16.67 -3.23 -3.07
C THR A 60 -15.88 -3.97 -1.99
N GLY A 61 -14.91 -4.77 -2.43
CA GLY A 61 -14.02 -5.47 -1.51
C GLY A 61 -14.60 -6.79 -1.00
N TRP A 62 -13.87 -7.43 -0.09
CA TRP A 62 -14.27 -8.67 0.56
C TRP A 62 -15.66 -8.53 1.21
N ASN A 63 -16.58 -9.44 0.88
CA ASN A 63 -17.98 -9.42 1.33
C ASN A 63 -18.69 -8.08 1.07
N SER A 64 -18.21 -7.33 0.07
CA SER A 64 -18.71 -6.01 -0.29
C SER A 64 -18.75 -5.02 0.88
N ASN A 65 -17.84 -5.17 1.83
CA ASN A 65 -17.85 -4.44 3.11
C ASN A 65 -17.16 -3.07 3.03
N GLY A 66 -17.39 -2.35 1.93
CA GLY A 66 -16.85 -1.03 1.73
C GLY A 66 -15.34 -1.02 1.58
N ALA A 67 -14.87 -1.56 0.47
CA ALA A 67 -13.49 -1.52 0.02
C ALA A 67 -12.48 -2.33 0.83
N THR A 68 -12.91 -3.28 1.67
CA THR A 68 -11.99 -4.11 2.47
C THR A 68 -11.29 -5.18 1.63
N GLY A 69 -10.10 -5.60 2.03
CA GLY A 69 -9.30 -6.60 1.31
C GLY A 69 -8.28 -5.96 0.38
N TRP A 70 -7.77 -6.75 -0.57
CA TRP A 70 -6.78 -6.32 -1.54
C TRP A 70 -7.37 -5.32 -2.52
N HIS A 71 -6.76 -4.15 -2.63
CA HIS A 71 -7.22 -3.05 -3.47
C HIS A 71 -7.46 -3.46 -4.93
N SER A 72 -6.60 -4.33 -5.48
CA SER A 72 -6.64 -4.78 -6.88
C SER A 72 -7.48 -6.05 -7.11
N SER A 73 -7.85 -6.79 -6.06
CA SER A 73 -8.56 -8.06 -6.22
C SER A 73 -10.05 -7.85 -6.47
N ASP A 74 -10.59 -8.52 -7.49
CA ASP A 74 -12.02 -8.54 -7.73
C ASP A 74 -12.71 -9.52 -6.77
N TYR A 75 -13.50 -8.95 -5.86
CA TYR A 75 -14.37 -9.69 -4.96
C TYR A 75 -15.79 -9.77 -5.53
N GLY A 76 -16.73 -10.38 -4.80
CA GLY A 76 -18.15 -10.43 -5.20
C GLY A 76 -18.76 -9.04 -5.49
N GLY A 77 -18.26 -7.97 -4.86
CA GLY A 77 -18.63 -6.58 -5.14
C GLY A 77 -17.67 -5.80 -6.07
N GLY A 78 -16.70 -6.48 -6.68
CA GLY A 78 -15.63 -5.87 -7.47
C GLY A 78 -14.46 -5.33 -6.63
N SER A 79 -13.37 -5.00 -7.32
CA SER A 79 -12.17 -4.39 -6.73
C SER A 79 -12.35 -2.91 -6.41
N LEU A 80 -11.72 -2.46 -5.32
CA LEU A 80 -11.64 -1.03 -4.97
C LEU A 80 -11.00 -0.23 -6.11
N ARG A 81 -9.93 -0.76 -6.71
CA ARG A 81 -9.22 -0.14 -7.83
C ARG A 81 -10.14 0.17 -8.99
N THR A 82 -10.89 -0.83 -9.47
CA THR A 82 -11.77 -0.68 -10.63
C THR A 82 -12.91 0.26 -10.32
N HIS A 83 -13.47 0.22 -9.11
CA HIS A 83 -14.54 1.13 -8.73
C HIS A 83 -14.09 2.59 -8.69
N LEU A 84 -12.97 2.90 -8.02
CA LEU A 84 -12.43 4.25 -7.96
C LEU A 84 -11.94 4.74 -9.33
N ALA A 85 -11.39 3.85 -10.16
CA ALA A 85 -10.96 4.21 -11.52
C ALA A 85 -12.15 4.54 -12.42
N ASN A 86 -13.21 3.71 -12.41
CA ASN A 86 -14.41 3.97 -13.20
C ASN A 86 -15.15 5.23 -12.73
N ALA A 87 -15.07 5.53 -11.44
CA ALA A 87 -15.63 6.74 -10.86
C ALA A 87 -14.74 7.98 -11.04
N GLY A 88 -13.54 7.84 -11.63
CA GLY A 88 -12.65 8.97 -11.94
C GLY A 88 -11.78 9.48 -10.79
N TYR A 89 -11.79 8.82 -9.63
CA TYR A 89 -11.05 9.25 -8.44
C TYR A 89 -9.61 8.71 -8.38
N LEU A 90 -9.29 7.67 -9.15
CA LEU A 90 -7.99 7.02 -9.16
C LEU A 90 -7.53 6.73 -10.58
N SER A 91 -6.25 6.99 -10.89
CA SER A 91 -5.67 6.55 -12.16
C SER A 91 -5.53 5.02 -12.17
N SER A 92 -5.97 4.37 -13.24
CA SER A 92 -5.91 2.91 -13.41
C SER A 92 -4.49 2.34 -13.40
N THR A 93 -3.47 3.21 -13.46
CA THR A 93 -2.03 2.90 -13.56
C THR A 93 -1.30 2.80 -12.21
N ILE A 94 -1.99 2.57 -11.09
CA ILE A 94 -1.30 2.06 -9.90
C ILE A 94 -0.87 0.63 -10.20
N GLU A 95 0.27 0.48 -10.88
CA GLU A 95 0.96 -0.78 -11.05
C GLU A 95 1.63 -1.14 -9.73
N GLU A 96 1.10 -2.18 -9.09
CA GLU A 96 1.73 -2.83 -7.95
C GLU A 96 3.10 -3.36 -8.40
N PRO A 97 4.20 -3.04 -7.69
CA PRO A 97 5.52 -3.53 -8.07
C PRO A 97 5.51 -5.06 -8.15
N ALA A 98 5.97 -5.59 -9.29
CA ALA A 98 5.72 -6.93 -9.78
C ALA A 98 5.71 -8.05 -8.70
N ARG A 99 4.61 -8.80 -8.69
CA ARG A 99 4.47 -10.22 -8.31
C ARG A 99 5.22 -10.65 -7.04
N SER A 100 4.64 -10.32 -5.89
CA SER A 100 4.26 -11.42 -5.00
C SER A 100 2.92 -11.07 -4.38
N SER A 101 2.05 -12.05 -4.23
CA SER A 101 0.70 -11.96 -3.67
C SER A 101 0.61 -11.34 -2.26
N ASN A 102 1.73 -10.90 -1.68
CA ASN A 102 1.85 -10.24 -0.38
C ASN A 102 2.26 -8.75 -0.43
N ARG A 103 2.55 -8.18 -1.61
CA ARG A 103 3.07 -6.80 -1.73
C ARG A 103 2.08 -5.78 -2.30
N GLY A 104 0.81 -6.17 -2.38
CA GLY A 104 -0.28 -5.28 -2.79
C GLY A 104 -0.73 -4.33 -1.69
N TYR A 105 -1.73 -3.50 -2.00
CA TYR A 105 -2.33 -2.60 -1.03
C TYR A 105 -3.54 -3.27 -0.36
N LEU A 106 -3.50 -3.39 0.97
CA LEU A 106 -4.57 -4.01 1.76
C LEU A 106 -5.39 -2.94 2.47
N VAL A 107 -6.72 -3.03 2.40
CA VAL A 107 -7.62 -2.11 3.10
C VAL A 107 -8.37 -2.87 4.19
N ALA A 108 -8.34 -2.37 5.41
CA ALA A 108 -9.06 -2.92 6.54
C ALA A 108 -10.08 -1.94 7.10
N VAL A 109 -11.09 -2.49 7.78
CA VAL A 109 -11.97 -1.71 8.65
C VAL A 109 -11.17 -1.15 9.83
N CYS A 110 -11.45 0.09 10.26
CA CYS A 110 -10.77 0.67 11.43
C CYS A 110 -11.18 -0.03 12.74
N THR A 111 -12.48 -0.07 13.07
CA THR A 111 -12.98 -0.74 14.28
C THR A 111 -13.99 -1.83 13.97
N ASN A 112 -15.13 -1.47 13.39
CA ASN A 112 -16.21 -2.38 13.02
C ASN A 112 -16.86 -1.94 11.70
N ASN A 113 -17.72 -2.76 11.13
CA ASN A 113 -18.27 -2.53 9.78
C ASN A 113 -19.17 -1.29 9.65
N ALA A 114 -19.59 -0.70 10.77
CA ALA A 114 -20.34 0.57 10.81
C ALA A 114 -19.40 1.79 10.90
N ASP A 115 -18.13 1.59 11.23
CA ASP A 115 -17.12 2.65 11.23
C ASP A 115 -16.92 3.14 9.79
N ASN A 116 -17.05 4.45 9.58
CA ASN A 116 -16.82 5.07 8.28
C ASN A 116 -15.34 5.38 8.03
N ARG A 117 -14.44 4.73 8.76
CA ARG A 117 -13.00 4.84 8.57
C ARG A 117 -12.43 3.53 8.04
N ARG A 118 -11.41 3.64 7.20
CA ARG A 118 -10.66 2.52 6.66
C ARG A 118 -9.17 2.73 6.92
N VAL A 119 -8.42 1.64 6.95
CA VAL A 119 -6.97 1.64 7.09
C VAL A 119 -6.39 1.06 5.84
N VAL A 120 -5.69 1.89 5.05
CA VAL A 120 -4.97 1.44 3.85
C VAL A 120 -3.55 1.10 4.27
N MET A 121 -3.12 -0.11 3.97
CA MET A 121 -1.87 -0.70 4.45
C MET A 121 -1.02 -1.19 3.29
N ALA A 122 0.30 -1.16 3.50
CA ALA A 122 1.28 -1.73 2.59
C ALA A 122 2.44 -2.36 3.37
N GLN A 123 3.16 -3.25 2.70
CA GLN A 123 4.46 -3.72 3.12
C GLN A 123 5.54 -2.88 2.43
N LEU A 124 6.42 -2.24 3.22
CA LEU A 124 7.63 -1.58 2.76
C LEU A 124 8.83 -2.50 2.94
N ASP A 125 9.81 -2.37 2.05
CA ASP A 125 11.07 -3.13 2.07
C ASP A 125 11.95 -2.67 3.23
N SER A 126 11.94 -1.37 3.51
CA SER A 126 12.53 -0.76 4.71
C SER A 126 11.42 -0.38 5.69
N PRO A 127 11.20 -1.15 6.78
CA PRO A 127 10.19 -0.82 7.77
C PRO A 127 10.40 0.57 8.37
N PRO A 128 9.32 1.35 8.57
CA PRO A 128 9.40 2.64 9.25
C PRO A 128 9.77 2.48 10.73
N THR A 129 10.26 3.55 11.35
CA THR A 129 10.63 3.56 12.79
C THR A 129 9.44 3.26 13.70
N GLN A 130 8.26 3.75 13.33
CA GLN A 130 7.01 3.46 14.05
C GLN A 130 6.40 2.17 13.50
N THR A 131 6.03 1.26 14.38
CA THR A 131 5.24 0.08 14.04
C THR A 131 3.90 0.49 13.42
N LEU A 132 3.27 -0.42 12.67
CA LEU A 132 1.96 -0.14 12.06
C LEU A 132 0.92 0.23 13.14
N THR A 133 0.94 -0.45 14.28
CA THR A 133 0.06 -0.18 15.42
C THR A 133 0.26 1.23 15.98
N GLU A 134 1.50 1.71 16.06
CA GLU A 134 1.79 3.09 16.49
C GLU A 134 1.29 4.12 15.47
N GLN A 135 1.46 3.85 14.18
CA GLN A 135 0.99 4.74 13.10
C GLN A 135 -0.53 4.99 13.15
N ILE A 136 -1.31 4.00 13.59
CA ILE A 136 -2.78 4.09 13.66
C ILE A 136 -3.31 4.37 15.08
N SER A 137 -2.43 4.47 16.08
CA SER A 137 -2.81 4.57 17.49
C SER A 137 -3.67 5.78 17.82
N SER A 138 -3.42 6.93 17.18
CA SER A 138 -4.21 8.16 17.37
C SER A 138 -5.66 8.06 16.87
N HIS A 139 -5.97 7.05 16.07
CA HIS A 139 -7.30 6.84 15.50
C HIS A 139 -8.09 5.74 16.22
N SER A 140 -7.50 5.06 17.19
CA SER A 140 -8.12 3.94 17.92
C SER A 140 -8.63 2.81 17.01
N CYS A 141 -7.94 2.56 15.87
CA CYS A 141 -8.28 1.44 14.99
C CYS A 141 -7.75 0.12 15.57
N ALA A 142 -8.62 -0.87 15.72
CA ALA A 142 -8.33 -2.13 16.41
C ALA A 142 -9.02 -3.36 15.80
N ASN A 143 -9.50 -3.28 14.56
CA ASN A 143 -10.15 -4.42 13.89
C ASN A 143 -9.17 -5.59 13.66
N SER A 144 -9.66 -6.83 13.75
CA SER A 144 -8.84 -8.03 13.53
C SER A 144 -8.25 -8.13 12.11
N GLN A 145 -8.87 -7.51 11.11
CA GLN A 145 -8.32 -7.42 9.74
C GLN A 145 -6.97 -6.70 9.70
N ILE A 146 -6.75 -5.71 10.57
CA ILE A 146 -5.47 -4.99 10.68
C ILE A 146 -4.40 -5.95 11.20
N ASN A 147 -4.74 -6.76 12.21
CA ASN A 147 -3.83 -7.77 12.76
C ASN A 147 -3.46 -8.83 11.71
N SER A 148 -4.42 -9.27 10.89
CA SER A 148 -4.14 -10.14 9.74
C SER A 148 -3.22 -9.46 8.71
N GLY A 149 -3.43 -8.16 8.46
CA GLY A 149 -2.53 -7.32 7.65
C GLY A 149 -1.08 -7.40 8.10
N ILE A 150 -0.85 -7.22 9.41
CA ILE A 150 0.48 -7.25 10.00
C ILE A 150 1.04 -8.68 10.01
N ALA A 151 0.32 -9.64 10.59
CA ALA A 151 0.84 -10.97 10.89
C ALA A 151 0.92 -11.90 9.67
N THR A 152 -0.02 -11.80 8.73
CA THR A 152 -0.08 -12.69 7.55
C THR A 152 0.61 -12.07 6.35
N TYR A 153 0.44 -10.77 6.16
CA TYR A 153 0.89 -10.08 4.95
C TYR A 153 2.10 -9.18 5.18
N GLY A 154 2.58 -9.06 6.42
CA GLY A 154 3.78 -8.30 6.75
C GLY A 154 3.60 -6.79 6.57
N ALA A 155 2.37 -6.27 6.60
CA ALA A 155 2.11 -4.85 6.50
C ALA A 155 2.81 -4.09 7.64
N ASN A 156 3.56 -3.05 7.26
CA ASN A 156 4.36 -2.26 8.20
C ASN A 156 4.16 -0.75 8.02
N TYR A 157 3.35 -0.33 7.05
CA TYR A 157 2.97 1.06 6.81
C TYR A 157 1.47 1.17 6.61
N ALA A 158 0.85 2.19 7.20
CA ALA A 158 -0.59 2.42 7.08
C ALA A 158 -0.97 3.89 7.10
N ILE A 159 -2.08 4.21 6.43
CA ILE A 159 -2.79 5.49 6.52
C ILE A 159 -4.24 5.20 6.85
N VAL A 160 -4.78 5.92 7.85
CA VAL A 160 -6.20 5.92 8.15
C VAL A 160 -6.91 6.93 7.26
N VAL A 161 -8.03 6.53 6.67
CA VAL A 161 -8.88 7.35 5.81
C VAL A 161 -10.30 7.39 6.38
N GLY A 162 -10.98 8.53 6.24
CA GLY A 162 -12.29 8.78 6.81
C GLY A 162 -12.23 9.39 8.21
N GLY A 163 -13.30 10.08 8.57
CA GLY A 163 -13.43 10.86 9.80
C GLY A 163 -14.32 12.06 9.54
#